data_AF-A0A539D0R6-F1
#
_entry.id   AF-A0A539D0R6-F1
#
_cell.length_a   1.000
_cell.length_b   1.000
_cell.length_c   1.000
_cell.angle_alpha   90.00
_cell.angle_beta   90.00
_cell.angle_gamma   90.00
#
_symmetry.space_group_name_H-M   'P 1'
#
loop_
_entity.id
_entity.type
_entity.pdbx_description
1 polymer ?
#
loop_
_entity_poly.entity_id
_entity_poly.type
_entity_poly.pdbx_seq_one_letter_code
_entity_poly.pdbx_strand_id
1 'polypeptide(L)'
;MRHVLIAVAMFAGLAACSPSGDEAVEPADASAALPPGRPAIYEAARVGPEEFVRALYAVHATPGASMGEPLQPGQDPIYDRMLNAMIGADFAKAAGEVPTLNYDPICDCQDSGDFTLDSVTVTQSGPQAADAAVVFTNLGETKRQTLKLVKEGPMWKVSDVLVPGRPALTEMLMAAIS
;
A
#
# COMPACT_ATOMS: atom_id res chain seq x y z
N MET A 1 78.05 25.30 21.28
CA MET A 1 78.25 26.44 20.36
C MET A 1 77.67 26.09 19.00
N ARG A 2 76.95 27.05 18.40
CA ARG A 2 76.50 27.14 16.99
C ARG A 2 75.45 26.16 16.47
N HIS A 3 74.24 26.71 16.30
CA HIS A 3 73.25 26.34 15.29
C HIS A 3 73.83 26.41 13.87
N VAL A 4 73.20 25.70 12.91
CA VAL A 4 72.77 26.22 11.58
C VAL A 4 72.16 25.08 10.73
N LEU A 5 70.86 25.26 10.43
CA LEU A 5 70.09 25.11 9.18
C LEU A 5 70.32 23.94 8.19
N ILE A 6 69.23 23.18 8.00
CA ILE A 6 68.49 22.81 6.77
C ILE A 6 69.29 22.50 5.48
N ALA A 7 69.11 21.28 4.98
CA ALA A 7 69.11 20.98 3.55
C ALA A 7 68.04 19.92 3.23
N VAL A 8 67.16 20.28 2.29
CA VAL A 8 66.13 19.42 1.68
C VAL A 8 66.82 18.46 0.71
N ALA A 9 66.44 17.18 0.75
CA ALA A 9 66.76 16.23 -0.30
C ALA A 9 65.48 15.54 -0.78
N MET A 10 65.13 15.82 -2.03
CA MET A 10 64.09 15.12 -2.79
C MET A 10 64.49 13.64 -2.94
N PHE A 11 63.57 12.73 -2.63
CA PHE A 11 63.62 11.35 -3.11
C PHE A 11 62.43 11.11 -4.03
N ALA A 12 62.73 10.95 -5.32
CA ALA A 12 61.84 10.35 -6.28
C ALA A 12 61.82 8.83 -6.05
N GLY A 13 60.68 8.31 -5.61
CA GLY A 13 60.42 6.87 -5.52
C GLY A 13 59.34 6.48 -6.53
N LEU A 14 59.75 5.79 -7.59
CA LEU A 14 58.86 5.06 -8.49
C LEU A 14 58.35 3.81 -7.76
N ALA A 15 57.04 3.68 -7.59
CA ALA A 15 56.38 2.43 -7.26
C ALA A 15 55.18 2.25 -8.20
N ALA A 16 55.21 1.18 -8.97
CA ALA A 16 54.16 0.75 -9.88
C ALA A 16 53.02 0.01 -9.14
N CYS A 17 51.85 -0.01 -9.80
CA CYS A 17 50.68 -0.88 -9.59
C CYS A 17 49.66 -0.50 -8.49
N SER A 18 48.53 0.09 -8.90
CA SER A 18 47.16 -0.47 -8.74
C SER A 18 46.10 0.55 -9.19
N PRO A 19 44.94 0.10 -9.73
CA PRO A 19 43.96 0.97 -10.36
C PRO A 19 43.32 1.89 -9.32
N SER A 20 43.57 3.19 -9.44
CA SER A 20 42.75 4.22 -8.79
C SER A 20 41.61 4.56 -9.73
N GLY A 21 40.74 3.58 -9.94
CA GLY A 21 39.40 3.79 -10.45
C GLY A 21 38.48 3.62 -9.25
N ASP A 22 38.35 4.67 -8.45
CA ASP A 22 37.15 4.90 -7.66
C ASP A 22 36.05 5.12 -8.70
N GLU A 23 35.59 4.05 -9.33
CA GLU A 23 34.27 4.02 -9.93
C GLU A 23 33.34 4.19 -8.74
N ALA A 24 32.97 5.45 -8.51
CA ALA A 24 31.77 5.80 -7.81
C ALA A 24 30.70 4.85 -8.32
N VAL A 25 30.34 3.87 -7.51
CA VAL A 25 29.16 3.05 -7.74
C VAL A 25 28.03 4.06 -7.79
N GLU A 26 27.60 4.38 -9.01
CA GLU A 26 26.36 5.11 -9.25
C GLU A 26 25.32 4.49 -8.32
N PRO A 27 24.58 5.29 -7.54
CA PRO A 27 23.52 4.74 -6.73
C PRO A 27 22.58 4.03 -7.69
N ALA A 28 22.57 2.69 -7.62
CA ALA A 28 21.70 1.86 -8.41
C ALA A 28 20.31 2.47 -8.34
N ASP A 29 19.78 2.82 -9.52
CA ASP A 29 18.47 3.41 -9.74
C ASP A 29 17.51 2.99 -8.63
N ALA A 30 17.14 3.95 -7.76
CA ALA A 30 16.01 3.76 -6.90
C ALA A 30 14.82 3.50 -7.83
N SER A 31 14.45 2.23 -7.98
CA SER A 31 13.34 1.78 -8.81
C SER A 31 12.18 2.75 -8.61
N ALA A 32 11.82 3.50 -9.65
CA ALA A 32 10.78 4.50 -9.57
C ALA A 32 9.51 3.82 -9.04
N ALA A 33 8.95 4.35 -7.95
CA ALA A 33 7.74 3.81 -7.37
C ALA A 33 6.63 3.76 -8.45
N LEU A 34 5.96 2.61 -8.57
CA LEU A 34 4.85 2.44 -9.51
C LEU A 34 3.78 3.51 -9.27
N PRO A 35 3.14 4.03 -10.33
CA PRO A 35 2.02 4.95 -10.15
C PRO A 35 0.88 4.26 -9.36
N PRO A 36 0.11 5.01 -8.55
CA PRO A 36 -1.01 4.45 -7.81
C PRO A 36 -2.00 3.72 -8.72
N GLY A 37 -2.41 2.52 -8.27
CA GLY A 37 -3.27 1.61 -9.00
C GLY A 37 -3.00 0.16 -8.59
N ARG A 38 -3.71 -0.80 -9.19
CA ARG A 38 -3.60 -2.22 -8.86
C ARG A 38 -2.16 -2.77 -8.84
N PRO A 39 -1.28 -2.47 -9.83
CA PRO A 39 0.11 -2.93 -9.78
C PRO A 39 0.87 -2.46 -8.54
N ALA A 40 0.76 -1.18 -8.17
CA ALA A 40 1.40 -0.64 -6.98
C ALA A 40 0.83 -1.27 -5.70
N ILE A 41 -0.49 -1.49 -5.64
CA ILE A 41 -1.16 -2.15 -4.52
C ILE A 41 -0.64 -3.58 -4.34
N TYR A 42 -0.50 -4.35 -5.42
CA TYR A 42 -0.03 -5.74 -5.34
C TYR A 42 1.43 -5.86 -4.91
N GLU A 43 2.29 -4.95 -5.35
CA GLU A 43 3.67 -4.90 -4.86
C GLU A 43 3.71 -4.52 -3.38
N ALA A 44 2.96 -3.48 -2.98
CA ALA A 44 2.87 -3.07 -1.59
C ALA A 44 2.30 -4.18 -0.68
N ALA A 45 1.34 -4.98 -1.19
CA ALA A 45 0.78 -6.14 -0.50
C ALA A 45 1.83 -7.20 -0.16
N ARG A 46 2.92 -7.30 -0.92
CA ARG A 46 4.02 -8.23 -0.64
C ARG A 46 4.99 -7.70 0.41
N VAL A 47 5.08 -6.38 0.53
CA VAL A 47 5.98 -5.70 1.47
C VAL A 47 5.45 -5.80 2.90
N GLY A 48 4.25 -5.29 3.14
CA GLY A 48 3.73 -5.20 4.50
C GLY A 48 2.30 -4.66 4.58
N PRO A 49 1.66 -4.80 5.75
CA PRO A 49 0.27 -4.39 5.93
C PRO A 49 0.09 -2.87 5.86
N GLU A 50 1.07 -2.08 6.31
CA GLU A 50 0.97 -0.61 6.24
C GLU A 50 1.16 -0.11 4.81
N GLU A 51 2.16 -0.63 4.11
CA GLU A 51 2.44 -0.32 2.71
C GLU A 51 1.24 -0.66 1.83
N PHE A 52 0.66 -1.84 2.03
CA PHE A 52 -0.56 -2.27 1.36
C PHE A 52 -1.71 -1.26 1.55
N VAL A 53 -1.99 -0.89 2.80
CA VAL A 53 -3.08 0.06 3.11
C VAL A 53 -2.80 1.43 2.50
N ARG A 54 -1.59 1.95 2.62
CA ARG A 54 -1.24 3.24 2.00
C ARG A 54 -1.41 3.20 0.48
N ALA A 55 -1.05 2.10 -0.17
CA ALA A 55 -1.24 1.93 -1.62
C ALA A 55 -2.72 1.89 -2.01
N LEU A 56 -3.60 1.26 -1.21
CA LEU A 56 -5.05 1.30 -1.43
C LEU A 56 -5.57 2.74 -1.46
N TYR A 57 -5.25 3.53 -0.44
CA TYR A 57 -5.73 4.91 -0.33
C TYR A 57 -5.04 5.88 -1.31
N ALA A 58 -3.84 5.57 -1.79
CA ALA A 58 -3.14 6.38 -2.76
C ALA A 58 -3.89 6.52 -4.10
N VAL A 59 -4.73 5.53 -4.45
CA VAL A 59 -5.59 5.60 -5.64
C VAL A 59 -6.61 6.71 -5.54
N HIS A 60 -7.17 6.95 -4.34
CA HIS A 60 -8.13 8.04 -4.12
C HIS A 60 -7.45 9.40 -3.94
N ALA A 61 -6.29 9.42 -3.31
CA ALA A 61 -5.55 10.66 -3.02
C ALA A 61 -4.84 11.28 -4.23
N THR A 62 -4.67 10.52 -5.33
CA THR A 62 -3.88 10.94 -6.49
C THR A 62 -4.78 11.31 -7.67
N PRO A 63 -4.77 12.56 -8.15
CA PRO A 63 -5.54 12.96 -9.32
C PRO A 63 -5.23 12.09 -10.55
N GLY A 64 -6.26 11.52 -11.16
CA GLY A 64 -6.14 10.67 -12.35
C GLY A 64 -5.66 9.24 -12.09
N ALA A 65 -5.36 8.87 -10.83
CA ALA A 65 -5.14 7.47 -10.49
C ALA A 65 -6.44 6.67 -10.59
N SER A 66 -6.31 5.38 -10.91
CA SER A 66 -7.44 4.47 -10.98
C SER A 66 -7.00 3.04 -10.70
N MET A 67 -7.98 2.18 -10.42
CA MET A 67 -7.75 0.74 -10.33
C MET A 67 -7.54 0.07 -11.70
N GLY A 68 -7.59 0.83 -12.80
CA GLY A 68 -7.59 0.32 -14.17
C GLY A 68 -8.93 -0.32 -14.54
N GLU A 69 -8.89 -1.23 -15.52
CA GLU A 69 -10.08 -1.98 -15.96
C GLU A 69 -10.78 -2.66 -14.77
N PRO A 70 -12.11 -2.51 -14.61
CA PRO A 70 -12.84 -3.19 -13.55
C PRO A 70 -12.70 -4.71 -13.64
N LEU A 71 -12.42 -5.35 -12.51
CA LEU A 71 -12.49 -6.80 -12.40
C LEU A 71 -13.94 -7.21 -12.15
N GLN A 72 -14.27 -8.46 -12.46
CA GLN A 72 -15.59 -8.99 -12.10
C GLN A 72 -15.76 -8.99 -10.57
N PRO A 73 -16.98 -8.75 -10.06
CA PRO A 73 -17.24 -8.81 -8.62
C PRO A 73 -16.77 -10.14 -8.01
N GLY A 74 -16.12 -10.05 -6.85
CA GLY A 74 -15.57 -11.20 -6.15
C GLY A 74 -14.29 -11.79 -6.76
N GLN A 75 -13.61 -11.06 -7.63
CA GLN A 75 -12.34 -11.49 -8.24
C GLN A 75 -11.19 -10.52 -7.98
N ASP A 76 -11.34 -9.54 -7.07
CA ASP A 76 -10.28 -8.57 -6.82
C ASP A 76 -9.24 -9.10 -5.82
N PRO A 77 -7.97 -9.31 -6.21
CA PRO A 77 -6.93 -9.85 -5.33
C PRO A 77 -6.63 -9.02 -4.07
N ILE A 78 -7.12 -7.77 -3.99
CA ILE A 78 -7.00 -6.95 -2.78
C ILE A 78 -7.84 -7.49 -1.61
N TYR A 79 -8.90 -8.25 -1.89
CA TYR A 79 -9.75 -8.88 -0.88
C TYR A 79 -9.34 -10.34 -0.66
N ASP A 80 -9.47 -10.80 0.58
CA ASP A 80 -9.28 -12.22 0.88
C ASP A 80 -10.31 -13.10 0.14
N ARG A 81 -10.08 -14.41 0.13
CA ARG A 81 -10.98 -15.34 -0.59
C ARG A 81 -12.41 -15.31 -0.08
N MET A 82 -12.60 -15.10 1.22
CA MET A 82 -13.92 -15.17 1.84
C MET A 82 -14.73 -13.91 1.51
N LEU A 83 -14.13 -12.72 1.68
CA LEU A 83 -14.76 -11.45 1.32
C LEU A 83 -15.02 -11.37 -0.18
N ASN A 84 -14.09 -11.84 -1.02
CA ASN A 84 -14.36 -11.96 -2.46
C ASN A 84 -15.57 -12.84 -2.76
N ALA A 85 -15.69 -14.01 -2.13
CA ALA A 85 -16.83 -14.89 -2.34
C ALA A 85 -18.16 -14.22 -1.93
N MET A 86 -18.16 -13.48 -0.83
CA MET A 86 -19.34 -12.73 -0.39
C MET A 86 -19.73 -11.62 -1.36
N ILE A 87 -18.75 -10.84 -1.84
CA ILE A 87 -18.98 -9.80 -2.86
C ILE A 87 -19.55 -10.43 -4.13
N GLY A 88 -18.95 -11.51 -4.61
CA GLY A 88 -19.44 -12.23 -5.79
C GLY A 88 -20.87 -12.74 -5.62
N ALA A 89 -21.20 -13.29 -4.43
CA ALA A 89 -22.54 -13.79 -4.13
C ALA A 89 -23.59 -12.68 -4.04
N ASP A 90 -23.26 -11.52 -3.46
CA ASP A 90 -24.16 -10.36 -3.39
C ASP A 90 -24.51 -9.84 -4.79
N PHE A 91 -23.50 -9.68 -5.66
CA PHE A 91 -23.72 -9.30 -7.06
C PHE A 91 -24.48 -10.35 -7.87
N ALA A 92 -24.21 -11.64 -7.65
CA ALA A 92 -24.96 -12.71 -8.31
C ALA A 92 -26.44 -12.73 -7.89
N LYS A 93 -26.72 -12.51 -6.60
CA LYS A 93 -28.08 -12.45 -6.05
C LYS A 93 -28.86 -11.25 -6.58
N ALA A 94 -28.19 -10.12 -6.82
CA ALA A 94 -28.80 -8.94 -7.43
C ALA A 94 -29.27 -9.18 -8.88
N ALA A 95 -28.74 -10.19 -9.58
CA ALA A 95 -29.20 -10.59 -10.91
C ALA A 95 -29.28 -9.45 -11.95
N GLY A 96 -28.36 -8.49 -11.88
CA GLY A 96 -28.30 -7.32 -12.76
C GLY A 96 -28.95 -6.05 -12.19
N GLU A 97 -29.61 -6.16 -11.03
CA GLU A 97 -30.06 -5.02 -10.22
C GLU A 97 -28.93 -4.49 -9.31
N VAL A 98 -29.25 -3.51 -8.48
CA VAL A 98 -28.31 -2.92 -7.52
C VAL A 98 -28.02 -3.92 -6.38
N PRO A 99 -26.76 -4.33 -6.19
CA PRO A 99 -26.35 -5.21 -5.08
C PRO A 99 -26.37 -4.47 -3.74
N THR A 100 -26.22 -5.20 -2.64
CA THR A 100 -26.12 -4.59 -1.30
C THR A 100 -24.85 -3.75 -1.18
N LEU A 101 -23.73 -4.29 -1.66
CA LEU A 101 -22.49 -3.53 -1.79
C LEU A 101 -22.52 -2.75 -3.11
N ASN A 102 -23.01 -1.52 -3.04
CA ASN A 102 -23.14 -0.61 -4.16
C ASN A 102 -22.25 0.64 -4.05
N TYR A 103 -21.18 0.54 -3.27
CA TYR A 103 -20.18 1.58 -2.98
C TYR A 103 -18.78 0.97 -2.85
N ASP A 104 -17.73 1.80 -2.86
CA ASP A 104 -16.36 1.33 -2.59
C ASP A 104 -16.15 1.15 -1.07
N PRO A 105 -15.94 -0.09 -0.58
CA PRO A 105 -15.79 -0.35 0.85
C PRO A 105 -14.45 0.17 1.41
N ILE A 106 -13.44 0.46 0.59
CA ILE A 106 -12.14 0.96 1.03
C ILE A 106 -12.21 2.43 1.45
N CYS A 107 -13.09 3.24 0.88
CA CYS A 107 -13.35 4.63 1.31
C CYS A 107 -14.74 4.83 1.92
N ASP A 108 -15.58 3.79 1.87
CA ASP A 108 -17.01 3.86 2.17
C ASP A 108 -17.70 4.97 1.36
N CYS A 109 -17.42 5.06 0.06
CA CYS A 109 -17.81 6.19 -0.77
C CYS A 109 -18.35 5.79 -2.15
N GLN A 110 -19.26 6.62 -2.68
CA GLN A 110 -19.69 6.56 -4.10
C GLN A 110 -18.71 7.31 -4.99
N ASP A 111 -18.29 8.48 -4.53
CA ASP A 111 -17.40 9.38 -5.22
C ASP A 111 -16.22 9.74 -4.32
N SER A 112 -15.08 10.01 -4.94
CA SER A 112 -13.88 10.51 -4.27
C SER A 112 -13.43 11.84 -4.86
N GLY A 113 -13.06 12.78 -4.00
CA GLY A 113 -12.59 14.11 -4.39
C GLY A 113 -12.05 14.87 -3.18
N ASP A 114 -11.11 15.79 -3.40
CA ASP A 114 -10.38 16.50 -2.33
C ASP A 114 -9.86 15.54 -1.24
N PHE A 115 -9.36 14.37 -1.67
CA PHE A 115 -9.07 13.25 -0.79
C PHE A 115 -7.70 13.39 -0.14
N THR A 116 -7.63 13.23 1.19
CA THR A 116 -6.37 13.16 1.94
C THR A 116 -6.35 11.95 2.87
N LEU A 117 -5.26 11.19 2.83
CA LEU A 117 -5.00 10.15 3.83
C LEU A 117 -4.30 10.80 5.03
N ASP A 118 -5.04 11.01 6.11
CA ASP A 118 -4.57 11.76 7.27
C ASP A 118 -3.70 10.90 8.20
N SER A 119 -4.08 9.63 8.41
CA SER A 119 -3.25 8.68 9.15
C SER A 119 -3.57 7.22 8.83
N VAL A 120 -2.56 6.36 9.01
CA VAL A 120 -2.66 4.91 9.03
C VAL A 120 -1.93 4.43 10.27
N THR A 121 -2.61 3.66 11.13
CA THR A 121 -2.02 3.02 12.30
C THR A 121 -2.26 1.52 12.20
N VAL A 122 -1.19 0.74 12.04
CA VAL A 122 -1.27 -0.72 11.94
C VAL A 122 -0.94 -1.38 13.26
N THR A 123 -1.82 -2.27 13.72
CA THR A 123 -1.59 -3.15 14.87
C THR A 123 -1.57 -4.60 14.37
N GLN A 124 -0.42 -5.24 14.37
CA GLN A 124 -0.31 -6.66 14.00
C GLN A 124 -0.71 -7.53 15.19
N SER A 125 -1.65 -8.44 14.99
CA SER A 125 -2.08 -9.44 15.97
C SER A 125 -1.37 -10.78 15.77
N GLY A 126 -0.64 -10.94 14.67
CA GLY A 126 0.26 -12.06 14.41
C GLY A 126 0.95 -11.94 13.04
N PRO A 127 1.77 -12.93 12.64
CA PRO A 127 2.52 -12.89 11.38
C PRO A 127 1.65 -12.82 10.11
N GLN A 128 0.35 -13.11 10.23
CA GLN A 128 -0.60 -13.18 9.12
C GLN A 128 -1.88 -12.39 9.39
N ALA A 129 -1.94 -11.57 10.44
CA ALA A 129 -3.13 -10.82 10.81
C ALA A 129 -2.76 -9.43 11.32
N ALA A 130 -3.46 -8.42 10.84
CA ALA A 130 -3.27 -7.03 11.26
C ALA A 130 -4.57 -6.25 11.17
N ASP A 131 -4.69 -5.24 12.02
CA ASP A 131 -5.74 -4.24 11.94
C ASP A 131 -5.11 -2.92 11.51
N ALA A 132 -5.68 -2.25 10.51
CA ALA A 132 -5.25 -0.92 10.10
C ALA A 132 -6.36 0.09 10.37
N ALA A 133 -6.18 0.89 11.42
CA ALA A 133 -7.03 2.04 11.68
C ALA A 133 -6.61 3.18 10.75
N VAL A 134 -7.55 3.68 9.95
CA VAL A 134 -7.32 4.76 8.98
C VAL A 134 -8.21 5.95 9.28
N VAL A 135 -7.63 7.13 9.10
CA VAL A 135 -8.33 8.41 9.10
C VAL A 135 -8.01 9.09 7.80
N PHE A 136 -9.05 9.53 7.10
CA PHE A 136 -8.92 10.24 5.84
C PHE A 136 -10.01 11.27 5.71
N THR A 137 -9.78 12.28 4.89
CA THR A 137 -10.78 13.24 4.50
C THR A 137 -11.18 12.97 3.05
N ASN A 138 -12.47 12.94 2.77
CA ASN A 138 -13.03 12.85 1.42
C ASN A 138 -14.13 13.91 1.29
N LEU A 139 -14.05 14.77 0.28
CA LEU A 139 -15.03 15.83 0.03
C LEU A 139 -15.31 16.71 1.28
N GLY A 140 -14.27 16.98 2.07
CA GLY A 140 -14.36 17.79 3.30
C GLY A 140 -14.91 17.06 4.53
N GLU A 141 -15.26 15.77 4.43
CA GLU A 141 -15.67 14.96 5.57
C GLU A 141 -14.52 14.08 6.06
N THR A 142 -14.17 14.20 7.35
CA THR A 142 -13.22 13.28 8.00
C THR A 142 -13.91 11.97 8.34
N LYS A 143 -13.47 10.89 7.68
CA LYS A 143 -13.94 9.52 7.87
C LYS A 143 -12.95 8.68 8.65
N ARG A 144 -13.45 7.66 9.33
CA ARG A 144 -12.67 6.71 10.12
C ARG A 144 -13.15 5.30 9.86
N GLN A 145 -12.23 4.38 9.63
CA GLN A 145 -12.52 2.97 9.52
C GLN A 145 -11.34 2.11 9.93
N THR A 146 -11.61 0.84 10.20
CA THR A 146 -10.57 -0.16 10.43
C THR A 146 -10.65 -1.20 9.32
N LEU A 147 -9.56 -1.37 8.58
CA LEU A 147 -9.40 -2.49 7.66
C LEU A 147 -8.86 -3.68 8.46
N LYS A 148 -9.59 -4.80 8.44
CA LYS A 148 -9.07 -6.09 8.90
C LYS A 148 -8.24 -6.68 7.78
N LEU A 149 -7.02 -7.08 8.10
CA LEU A 149 -6.05 -7.58 7.14
C LEU A 149 -5.63 -9.01 7.47
N VAL A 150 -5.50 -9.82 6.42
CA VAL A 150 -4.95 -11.16 6.49
C VAL A 150 -3.86 -11.33 5.45
N LYS A 151 -2.82 -12.11 5.78
CA LYS A 151 -1.80 -12.49 4.81
C LYS A 151 -2.17 -13.83 4.17
N GLU A 152 -2.55 -13.81 2.89
CA GLU A 152 -2.80 -15.01 2.09
C GLU A 152 -1.65 -15.25 1.10
N GLY A 153 -0.85 -16.28 1.36
CA GLY A 153 0.38 -16.50 0.60
C GLY A 153 1.35 -15.33 0.79
N PRO A 154 1.90 -14.73 -0.29
CA PRO A 154 2.83 -13.62 -0.16
C PRO A 154 2.15 -12.27 0.08
N MET A 155 0.84 -12.14 -0.11
CA MET A 155 0.15 -10.84 -0.15
C MET A 155 -0.74 -10.61 1.07
N TRP A 156 -0.69 -9.40 1.59
CA TRP A 156 -1.71 -8.85 2.47
C TRP A 156 -2.98 -8.54 1.69
N LYS A 157 -4.13 -8.76 2.34
CA LYS A 157 -5.45 -8.58 1.78
C LYS A 157 -6.41 -8.06 2.81
N VAL A 158 -7.43 -7.34 2.37
CA VAL A 158 -8.55 -6.92 3.21
C VAL A 158 -9.49 -8.11 3.42
N SER A 159 -9.69 -8.49 4.68
CA SER A 159 -10.64 -9.52 5.09
C SER A 159 -11.97 -8.96 5.57
N ASP A 160 -11.98 -7.71 6.05
CA ASP A 160 -13.19 -7.02 6.48
C ASP A 160 -12.96 -5.50 6.56
N VAL A 161 -14.07 -4.75 6.62
CA VAL A 161 -14.08 -3.31 6.84
C VAL A 161 -15.03 -2.99 7.99
N LEU A 162 -14.52 -2.28 8.99
CA LEU A 162 -15.28 -1.81 10.13
C LEU A 162 -15.43 -0.29 10.07
N VAL A 163 -16.67 0.18 10.04
CA VAL A 163 -16.99 1.61 10.15
C VAL A 163 -17.74 1.84 11.45
N PRO A 164 -17.35 2.85 12.27
CA PRO A 164 -17.99 3.10 13.54
C PRO A 164 -19.51 3.22 13.44
N GLY A 165 -20.22 2.49 14.30
CA GLY A 165 -21.69 2.52 14.35
C GLY A 165 -22.41 1.67 13.30
N ARG A 166 -21.68 0.88 12.49
CA ARG A 166 -22.26 -0.06 11.52
C ARG A 166 -21.81 -1.51 11.79
N PRO A 167 -22.57 -2.51 11.33
CA PRO A 167 -22.09 -3.89 11.26
C PRO A 167 -20.79 -3.98 10.43
N ALA A 168 -20.04 -5.06 10.63
CA ALA A 168 -18.90 -5.34 9.78
C ALA A 168 -19.36 -5.58 8.33
N LEU A 169 -18.50 -5.28 7.34
CA LEU A 169 -18.84 -5.50 5.93
C LEU A 169 -19.19 -6.98 5.68
N THR A 170 -18.41 -7.89 6.27
CA THR A 170 -18.70 -9.33 6.16
C THR A 170 -20.05 -9.70 6.76
N GLU A 171 -20.43 -9.16 7.92
CA GLU A 171 -21.74 -9.40 8.54
C GLU A 171 -22.89 -8.88 7.66
N MET A 172 -22.74 -7.68 7.10
CA MET A 172 -23.72 -7.09 6.19
C MET A 172 -23.91 -7.96 4.94
N LEU A 173 -22.80 -8.38 4.31
CA LEU A 173 -22.85 -9.23 3.12
C LEU A 173 -23.41 -10.61 3.44
N MET A 174 -23.02 -11.22 4.56
CA MET A 174 -23.57 -12.51 4.99
C MET A 174 -25.09 -12.44 5.17
N ALA A 175 -25.60 -11.38 5.81
CA ALA A 175 -27.04 -11.18 5.96
C ALA A 175 -27.74 -10.99 4.60
N ALA A 176 -27.09 -10.31 3.65
CA ALA A 176 -27.63 -10.07 2.32
C ALA A 176 -27.68 -11.33 1.44
N ILE A 177 -26.68 -12.21 1.53
CA ILE A 177 -26.57 -13.40 0.66
C ILE A 177 -27.27 -14.63 1.23
N SER A 178 -27.64 -14.62 2.53
CA SER A 178 -28.37 -15.70 3.18
C SER A 178 -29.78 -15.92 2.63
#